data_AF-A0A0D0B5U7-F1
#
_entry.id   AF-A0A0D0B5U7-F1
#
_cell.length_a   1.000
_cell.length_b   1.000
_cell.length_c   1.000
_cell.angle_alpha   90.00
_cell.angle_beta   90.00
_cell.angle_gamma   90.00
#
_symmetry.space_group_name_H-M   'P 1'
#
loop_
_entity.id
_entity.type
_entity.pdbx_description
1 polymer ?
#
loop_
_entity_poly.entity_id
_entity_poly.type
_entity_poly.pdbx_seq_one_letter_code
_entity_poly.pdbx_strand_id
1 'polypeptide(L)'
;MSGWDQRKRLLLLSFLRSLNSLIGSQSSAGPWEKLSCVAVLGAEYDSPERQPHPKCLEGTRVDLLQLIRGLLDKREKSQIIWLHGTAGVGKSAVAFTVAERMRGLKVREETNVEKRLAGTFFFSRRHTKRSTTGHFFATLAYQLASNFPSVKNDVNEAILENPAVLDSSKSLRDQMKALFLRPLRRLCLQSRLRECPPPVFVIDALDECKPETVADLISLLGQALRDPDLPVIHILLTSR
;
A
#
# COMPACT_ATOMS: atom_id res chain seq x y z
N MET A 1 -24.12 54.82 -4.25
CA MET A 1 -24.61 53.73 -5.14
C MET A 1 -23.76 53.74 -6.41
N SER A 2 -22.58 53.13 -6.39
CA SER A 2 -21.65 53.15 -7.53
C SER A 2 -21.98 52.02 -8.50
N GLY A 3 -22.53 52.39 -9.66
CA GLY A 3 -22.86 51.50 -10.75
C GLY A 3 -21.61 50.79 -11.27
N TRP A 4 -21.63 49.46 -11.21
CA TRP A 4 -20.63 48.64 -11.89
C TRP A 4 -20.78 48.85 -13.40
N ASP A 5 -19.72 49.36 -14.04
CA ASP A 5 -19.62 49.54 -15.48
C ASP A 5 -19.89 48.21 -16.22
N GLN A 6 -20.69 48.28 -17.29
CA GLN A 6 -21.16 47.15 -18.09
C GLN A 6 -19.98 46.35 -18.69
N ARG A 7 -18.86 47.02 -18.98
CA ARG A 7 -17.61 46.35 -19.41
C ARG A 7 -17.00 45.47 -18.31
N LYS A 8 -17.03 45.91 -17.05
CA LYS A 8 -16.53 45.13 -15.90
C LYS A 8 -17.40 43.91 -15.62
N ARG A 9 -18.73 44.02 -15.81
CA ARG A 9 -19.65 42.87 -15.70
C ARG A 9 -19.41 41.84 -16.80
N LEU A 10 -19.18 42.28 -18.04
CA LEU A 10 -18.89 41.37 -19.16
C LEU A 10 -17.54 40.66 -18.99
N LEU A 11 -16.52 41.35 -18.47
CA LEU A 11 -15.23 40.74 -18.14
C LEU A 11 -15.33 39.75 -16.97
N LEU A 12 -16.10 40.06 -15.94
CA LEU A 12 -16.32 39.11 -14.84
C LEU A 12 -17.09 37.87 -15.31
N LEU A 13 -18.09 38.04 -16.19
CA LEU A 13 -18.85 36.93 -16.76
C LEU A 13 -18.00 36.09 -17.73
N SER A 14 -17.12 36.69 -18.53
CA SER A 14 -16.20 35.93 -19.37
C SER A 14 -15.14 35.20 -18.55
N PHE A 15 -14.64 35.81 -17.48
CA PHE A 15 -13.71 35.19 -16.54
C PHE A 15 -14.37 34.04 -15.77
N LEU A 16 -15.60 34.20 -15.29
CA LEU A 16 -16.37 33.14 -14.65
C LEU A 16 -16.75 32.02 -15.63
N ARG A 17 -17.03 32.33 -16.91
CA ARG A 17 -17.23 31.31 -17.94
C ARG A 17 -15.95 30.56 -18.28
N SER A 18 -14.80 31.23 -18.26
CA SER A 18 -13.49 30.61 -18.47
C SER A 18 -13.06 29.78 -17.27
N LEU A 19 -13.35 30.22 -16.04
CA LEU A 19 -13.22 29.41 -14.82
C LEU A 19 -14.18 28.21 -14.86
N ASN A 20 -15.44 28.39 -15.25
CA ASN A 20 -16.37 27.28 -15.42
C ASN A 20 -16.02 26.35 -16.59
N SER A 21 -15.30 26.80 -17.62
CA SER A 21 -14.77 25.91 -18.67
C SER A 21 -13.51 25.17 -18.21
N LEU A 22 -12.73 25.76 -17.29
CA LEU A 22 -11.59 25.11 -16.63
C LEU A 22 -12.03 24.14 -15.51
N ILE A 23 -13.16 24.41 -14.85
CA ILE A 23 -13.83 23.54 -13.88
C ILE A 23 -14.76 22.53 -14.59
N GLY A 24 -15.08 22.80 -15.87
CA GLY A 24 -16.10 22.11 -16.68
C GLY A 24 -15.60 20.97 -17.56
N SER A 25 -14.32 20.59 -17.50
CA SER A 25 -13.87 19.29 -17.97
C SER A 25 -13.87 18.30 -16.79
N GLN A 26 -15.06 17.82 -16.43
CA GLN A 26 -15.17 16.53 -15.73
C GLN A 26 -14.71 15.44 -16.71
N SER A 27 -13.41 15.39 -17.00
CA SER A 27 -12.77 14.14 -17.37
C SER A 27 -12.99 13.25 -16.17
N SER A 28 -13.94 12.32 -16.27
CA SER A 28 -14.20 11.36 -15.20
C SER A 28 -12.86 10.75 -14.82
N ALA A 29 -12.37 11.05 -13.61
CA ALA A 29 -11.06 10.61 -13.16
C ALA A 29 -10.89 9.12 -13.48
N GLY A 30 -9.78 8.77 -14.12
CA GLY A 30 -9.51 7.40 -14.52
C GLY A 30 -9.42 6.46 -13.31
N PRO A 31 -9.41 5.15 -13.53
CA PRO A 31 -9.34 4.16 -12.45
C PRO A 31 -8.13 4.38 -11.53
N TRP A 32 -6.99 4.75 -12.14
CA TRP A 32 -5.76 5.03 -11.41
C TRP A 32 -5.88 6.27 -10.52
N GLU A 33 -6.43 7.37 -11.04
CA GLU A 33 -6.64 8.60 -10.29
C GLU A 33 -7.59 8.35 -9.11
N LYS A 34 -8.68 7.60 -9.34
CA LYS A 34 -9.61 7.18 -8.27
C LYS A 34 -8.92 6.36 -7.19
N LEU A 35 -8.09 5.38 -7.59
CA LEU A 35 -7.31 4.58 -6.65
C LEU A 35 -6.36 5.45 -5.81
N SER A 36 -5.66 6.39 -6.47
CA SER A 36 -4.72 7.29 -5.80
C SER A 36 -5.40 8.19 -4.77
N CYS A 37 -6.65 8.60 -5.00
CA CYS A 37 -7.45 9.40 -4.05
C CYS A 37 -7.89 8.61 -2.81
N VAL A 38 -8.13 7.31 -2.94
CA VAL A 38 -8.54 6.46 -1.80
C VAL A 38 -7.36 5.84 -1.06
N ALA A 39 -6.21 5.66 -1.73
CA ALA A 39 -4.99 5.17 -1.12
C ALA A 39 -4.55 6.06 0.05
N VAL A 40 -4.14 5.44 1.15
CA VAL A 40 -3.73 6.16 2.35
C VAL A 40 -2.22 6.33 2.34
N LEU A 41 -1.71 7.40 1.74
CA LEU A 41 -0.27 7.67 1.63
C LEU A 41 0.41 7.76 3.01
N GLY A 42 -0.32 8.18 4.06
CA GLY A 42 0.10 8.09 5.47
C GLY A 42 0.51 6.70 5.96
N ALA A 43 0.06 5.64 5.28
CA ALA A 43 0.33 4.25 5.63
C ALA A 43 1.63 3.72 5.01
N GLU A 44 2.23 4.46 4.07
CA GLU A 44 3.52 4.10 3.46
C GLU A 44 4.66 4.26 4.44
N TYR A 45 5.66 3.38 4.37
CA TYR A 45 6.77 3.30 5.33
C TYR A 45 7.64 4.57 5.38
N ASP A 46 7.69 5.39 4.34
CA ASP A 46 8.44 6.65 4.26
C ASP A 46 7.55 7.90 4.25
N SER A 47 6.27 7.74 4.61
CA SER A 47 5.31 8.85 4.66
C SER A 47 5.74 9.98 5.63
N PRO A 48 5.75 11.26 5.20
CA PRO A 48 6.12 12.39 6.05
C PRO A 48 5.21 12.54 7.28
N GLU A 49 3.98 12.03 7.23
CA GLU A 49 3.04 12.02 8.38
C GLU A 49 3.56 11.23 9.58
N ARG A 50 4.54 10.34 9.39
CA ARG A 50 5.11 9.47 10.42
C ARG A 50 6.55 9.84 10.77
N GLN A 51 6.97 11.08 10.51
CA GLN A 51 8.26 11.58 10.96
C GLN A 51 8.24 12.00 12.44
N PRO A 52 9.34 11.81 13.19
CA PRO A 52 10.55 11.08 12.79
C PRO A 52 10.28 9.58 12.63
N HIS A 53 10.85 8.98 11.59
CA HIS A 53 10.63 7.55 11.33
C HIS A 53 11.26 6.69 12.41
N PRO A 54 10.52 5.69 12.95
CA PRO A 54 11.10 4.75 13.90
C PRO A 54 12.03 3.85 13.09
N LYS A 55 13.33 4.12 13.04
CA LYS A 55 14.32 3.27 12.37
C LYS A 55 15.16 2.57 13.43
N CYS A 56 15.54 1.31 13.21
CA CYS A 56 16.54 0.68 14.07
C CYS A 56 17.82 1.51 14.04
N LEU A 57 18.37 1.81 15.23
CA LEU A 57 19.68 2.44 15.33
C LEU A 57 20.75 1.50 14.79
N GLU A 58 21.83 2.08 14.28
CA GLU A 58 22.98 1.31 13.82
C GLU A 58 23.50 0.38 14.91
N GLY A 59 23.86 -0.86 14.55
CA GLY A 59 24.29 -1.89 15.50
C GLY A 59 23.18 -2.50 16.37
N THR A 60 21.92 -2.07 16.26
CA THR A 60 20.81 -2.65 17.02
C THR A 60 19.99 -3.66 16.22
N ARG A 61 19.40 -4.64 16.91
CA ARG A 61 18.51 -5.67 16.32
C ARG A 61 19.13 -6.41 15.12
N VAL A 62 20.46 -6.49 15.05
CA VAL A 62 21.21 -7.05 13.92
C VAL A 62 20.78 -8.49 13.64
N ASP A 63 20.85 -9.36 14.65
CA ASP A 63 20.50 -10.79 14.52
C ASP A 63 19.04 -10.98 14.10
N LEU A 64 18.13 -10.18 14.67
CA LEU A 64 16.71 -10.22 14.32
C LEU A 64 16.48 -9.81 12.86
N LEU A 65 17.13 -8.74 12.41
CA LEU A 65 17.02 -8.27 11.03
C LEU A 65 17.64 -9.27 10.04
N GLN A 66 18.72 -9.95 10.42
CA GLN A 66 19.33 -11.02 9.63
C GLN A 66 18.43 -12.25 9.56
N LEU A 67 17.82 -12.65 10.68
CA LEU A 67 16.83 -13.72 10.72
C LEU A 67 15.64 -13.41 9.82
N ILE A 68 15.06 -12.21 9.94
CA ILE A 68 13.94 -11.78 9.08
C ILE A 68 14.37 -11.81 7.61
N ARG A 69 15.58 -11.31 7.29
CA ARG A 69 16.09 -11.37 5.91
C ARG A 69 16.18 -12.80 5.39
N GLY A 70 16.74 -13.73 6.17
CA GLY A 70 16.82 -15.14 5.78
C GLY A 70 15.45 -15.80 5.59
N LEU A 71 14.44 -15.41 6.38
CA LEU A 71 13.07 -15.86 6.17
C LEU A 71 12.45 -15.28 4.90
N LEU A 72 12.71 -14.00 4.60
CA LEU A 72 12.23 -13.34 3.39
C LEU A 72 12.91 -13.87 2.13
N ASP A 73 14.12 -14.42 2.21
CA ASP A 73 14.85 -14.96 1.04
C ASP A 73 14.40 -16.37 0.62
N LYS A 74 13.54 -17.04 1.42
CA LYS A 74 12.94 -18.34 1.10
C LYS A 74 12.00 -18.24 -0.10
N ARG A 75 11.96 -19.27 -0.94
CA ARG A 75 11.21 -19.25 -2.22
C ARG A 75 10.22 -20.40 -2.37
N GLU A 76 10.14 -21.27 -1.38
CA GLU A 76 9.36 -22.51 -1.47
C GLU A 76 7.87 -22.28 -1.21
N LYS A 77 7.55 -21.35 -0.30
CA LYS A 77 6.17 -21.03 0.06
C LYS A 77 6.04 -19.62 0.58
N SER A 78 4.86 -19.04 0.38
CA SER A 78 4.48 -17.76 0.96
C SER A 78 4.40 -17.84 2.48
N GLN A 79 4.76 -16.77 3.19
CA GLN A 79 4.83 -16.77 4.66
C GLN A 79 4.35 -15.46 5.29
N ILE A 80 3.73 -15.56 6.47
CA ILE A 80 3.60 -14.44 7.41
C ILE A 80 4.71 -14.59 8.44
N ILE A 81 5.59 -13.59 8.51
CA ILE A 81 6.57 -13.44 9.58
C ILE A 81 5.93 -12.50 10.60
N TRP A 82 5.50 -13.06 11.73
CA TRP A 82 4.83 -12.27 12.77
C TRP A 82 5.81 -11.92 13.88
N LEU A 83 6.11 -10.62 13.99
CA LEU A 83 6.89 -10.04 15.08
C LEU A 83 5.92 -9.55 16.16
N HIS A 84 5.75 -10.36 17.21
CA HIS A 84 4.93 -10.02 18.36
C HIS A 84 5.78 -9.50 19.54
N GLY A 85 5.18 -8.76 20.46
CA GLY A 85 5.85 -8.32 21.68
C GLY A 85 5.24 -7.08 22.30
N THR A 86 5.65 -6.72 23.51
CA THR A 86 5.09 -5.58 24.26
C THR A 86 5.31 -4.23 23.56
N ALA A 87 4.53 -3.21 23.96
CA ALA A 87 4.71 -1.85 23.44
C ALA A 87 6.09 -1.30 23.82
N GLY A 88 6.68 -0.49 22.93
CA GLY A 88 7.98 0.16 23.18
C GLY A 88 9.23 -0.66 22.86
N VAL A 89 9.13 -1.96 22.53
CA VAL A 89 10.33 -2.80 22.25
C VAL A 89 10.95 -2.58 20.86
N GLY A 90 10.42 -1.65 20.06
CA GLY A 90 10.98 -1.29 18.75
C GLY A 90 10.50 -2.12 17.55
N LYS A 91 9.32 -2.78 17.62
CA LYS A 91 8.78 -3.57 16.49
C LYS A 91 8.54 -2.73 15.24
N SER A 92 7.92 -1.56 15.39
CA SER A 92 7.75 -0.60 14.29
C SER A 92 9.08 -0.13 13.71
N ALA A 93 10.13 -0.11 14.55
CA ALA A 93 11.48 0.19 14.08
C ALA A 93 12.05 -0.90 13.17
N VAL A 94 11.86 -2.16 13.57
CA VAL A 94 12.20 -3.32 12.73
C VAL A 94 11.38 -3.32 11.44
N ALA A 95 10.06 -3.09 11.51
CA ALA A 95 9.18 -3.04 10.33
C ALA A 95 9.62 -1.97 9.32
N PHE A 96 9.87 -0.74 9.79
CA PHE A 96 10.40 0.34 8.96
C PHE A 96 11.74 -0.03 8.32
N THR A 97 12.70 -0.52 9.12
CA THR A 97 14.03 -0.88 8.61
C THR A 97 13.96 -2.02 7.58
N VAL A 98 13.06 -2.99 7.76
CA VAL A 98 12.83 -4.04 6.77
C VAL A 98 12.22 -3.46 5.49
N ALA A 99 11.21 -2.60 5.58
CA ALA A 99 10.61 -1.95 4.41
C ALA A 99 11.65 -1.14 3.63
N GLU A 100 12.46 -0.33 4.32
CA GLU A 100 13.55 0.44 3.73
C GLU A 100 14.57 -0.45 3.00
N ARG A 101 15.00 -1.56 3.63
CA ARG A 101 15.92 -2.53 3.01
C ARG A 101 15.32 -3.23 1.79
N MET A 102 14.01 -3.53 1.80
CA MET A 102 13.33 -4.20 0.69
C MET A 102 13.02 -3.26 -0.48
N ARG A 103 13.06 -1.94 -0.30
CA ARG A 103 12.85 -0.98 -1.40
C ARG A 103 13.94 -1.08 -2.48
N GLY A 104 15.13 -1.58 -2.16
CA GLY A 104 16.18 -1.85 -3.15
C GLY A 104 16.80 -0.59 -3.78
N LEU A 105 16.75 0.56 -3.11
CA LEU A 105 17.66 1.65 -3.47
C LEU A 105 19.08 1.21 -3.07
N LYS A 106 20.05 1.29 -4.00
CA LYS A 106 21.46 0.95 -3.76
C LYS A 106 21.95 1.60 -2.45
N VAL A 107 22.02 0.83 -1.37
CA VAL A 107 22.74 1.22 -0.16
C VAL A 107 24.14 0.63 -0.28
N ARG A 108 25.03 1.40 -0.92
CA ARG A 108 26.48 1.13 -1.06
C ARG A 108 26.82 -0.11 -1.90
N GLU A 109 28.04 -0.11 -2.43
CA GLU A 109 28.49 -0.81 -3.65
C GLU A 109 28.53 -2.34 -3.61
N GLU A 110 28.01 -3.01 -2.58
CA GLU A 110 28.37 -4.42 -2.34
C GLU A 110 27.22 -5.43 -2.39
N THR A 111 25.96 -5.02 -2.58
CA THR A 111 24.88 -6.01 -2.79
C THR A 111 23.86 -5.53 -3.82
N ASN A 112 23.64 -6.34 -4.87
CA ASN A 112 22.52 -6.21 -5.79
C ASN A 112 21.20 -6.47 -5.04
N VAL A 113 20.71 -5.49 -4.28
CA VAL A 113 19.41 -5.61 -3.61
C VAL A 113 18.32 -5.23 -4.61
N GLU A 114 17.70 -6.25 -5.22
CA GLU A 114 16.53 -6.04 -6.05
C GLU A 114 15.40 -5.35 -5.27
N LYS A 115 14.63 -4.50 -5.95
CA LYS A 115 13.43 -3.87 -5.39
C LYS A 115 12.37 -4.96 -5.16
N ARG A 116 12.09 -5.24 -3.88
CA ARG A 116 11.16 -6.30 -3.45
C ARG A 116 9.96 -5.78 -2.68
N LEU A 117 10.02 -4.55 -2.18
CA LEU A 117 8.93 -3.96 -1.42
C LEU A 117 7.69 -3.79 -2.32
N ALA A 118 6.65 -4.57 -2.03
CA ALA A 118 5.37 -4.53 -2.74
C ALA A 118 4.47 -3.42 -2.21
N GLY A 119 4.40 -3.28 -0.89
CA GLY A 119 3.64 -2.23 -0.26
C GLY A 119 3.68 -2.34 1.25
N THR A 120 3.27 -1.27 1.90
CA THR A 120 3.26 -1.17 3.35
C THR A 120 1.95 -0.60 3.86
N PHE A 121 1.58 -1.02 5.07
CA PHE A 121 0.45 -0.43 5.76
C PHE A 121 0.76 -0.32 7.25
N PHE A 122 1.08 0.89 7.69
CA PHE A 122 1.33 1.19 9.10
C PHE A 122 0.03 1.65 9.75
N PHE A 123 -0.63 0.73 10.47
CA PHE A 123 -1.86 1.03 11.21
C PHE A 123 -1.60 2.12 12.25
N SER A 124 -2.65 2.88 12.56
CA SER A 124 -2.62 3.83 13.67
C SER A 124 -4.01 4.08 14.25
N ARG A 125 -4.17 3.88 15.57
CA ARG A 125 -5.44 4.12 16.28
C ARG A 125 -5.89 5.57 16.17
N ARG A 126 -4.96 6.50 15.97
CA ARG A 126 -5.20 7.95 15.91
C ARG A 126 -5.61 8.45 14.53
N HIS A 127 -5.52 7.61 13.50
CA HIS A 127 -5.81 8.01 12.12
C HIS A 127 -7.08 7.34 11.62
N THR A 128 -8.04 8.12 11.11
CA THR A 128 -9.38 7.65 10.73
C THR A 128 -9.35 6.53 9.69
N LYS A 129 -8.46 6.64 8.68
CA LYS A 129 -8.30 5.62 7.63
C LYS A 129 -7.31 4.50 7.97
N ARG A 130 -6.40 4.70 8.93
CA ARG A 130 -5.37 3.70 9.31
C ARG A 130 -5.71 2.96 10.60
N SER A 131 -6.85 3.27 11.22
CA SER A 131 -7.41 2.51 12.33
C SER A 131 -8.39 1.44 11.85
N THR A 132 -8.64 1.31 10.54
CA THR A 132 -9.61 0.36 9.98
C THR A 132 -9.01 -0.38 8.79
N THR A 133 -9.64 -1.47 8.35
CA THR A 133 -9.20 -2.24 7.18
C THR A 133 -9.80 -1.77 5.86
N GLY A 134 -10.74 -0.81 5.88
CA GLY A 134 -11.52 -0.43 4.68
C GLY A 134 -10.69 0.14 3.53
N HIS A 135 -9.51 0.68 3.80
CA HIS A 135 -8.59 1.19 2.78
C HIS A 135 -7.35 0.29 2.60
N PHE A 136 -7.28 -0.84 3.30
CA PHE A 136 -6.08 -1.67 3.39
C PHE A 136 -5.68 -2.20 2.00
N PHE A 137 -6.57 -2.92 1.32
CA PHE A 137 -6.26 -3.50 0.01
C PHE A 137 -6.14 -2.46 -1.10
N ALA A 138 -6.91 -1.38 -1.08
CA ALA A 138 -6.75 -0.29 -2.04
C ALA A 138 -5.37 0.39 -1.92
N THR A 139 -4.92 0.63 -0.69
CA THR A 139 -3.60 1.23 -0.42
C THR A 139 -2.46 0.29 -0.83
N LEU A 140 -2.59 -1.02 -0.59
CA LEU A 140 -1.62 -2.01 -1.06
C LEU A 140 -1.63 -2.17 -2.59
N ALA A 141 -2.79 -2.14 -3.24
CA ALA A 141 -2.91 -2.16 -4.71
C ALA A 141 -2.17 -0.98 -5.35
N TYR A 142 -2.39 0.23 -4.80
CA TYR A 142 -1.73 1.43 -5.29
C TYR A 142 -0.20 1.32 -5.20
N GLN A 143 0.31 0.89 -4.05
CA GLN A 143 1.75 0.69 -3.86
C GLN A 143 2.30 -0.45 -4.73
N LEU A 144 1.56 -1.57 -4.84
CA LEU A 144 1.95 -2.70 -5.68
C LEU A 144 2.11 -2.27 -7.14
N ALA A 145 1.13 -1.58 -7.70
CA ALA A 145 1.18 -1.08 -9.07
C ALA A 145 2.21 0.03 -9.28
N SER A 146 2.50 0.84 -8.25
CA SER A 146 3.57 1.84 -8.30
C SER A 146 4.96 1.18 -8.25
N ASN A 147 5.09 0.09 -7.50
CA ASN A 147 6.35 -0.62 -7.34
C ASN A 147 6.64 -1.63 -8.45
N PHE A 148 5.58 -2.23 -8.99
CA PHE A 148 5.57 -3.22 -10.05
C PHE A 148 4.58 -2.77 -11.15
N PRO A 149 5.00 -1.86 -12.06
CA PRO A 149 4.11 -1.27 -13.05
C PRO A 149 3.40 -2.27 -13.97
N SER A 150 3.91 -3.51 -14.06
CA SER A 150 3.28 -4.58 -14.83
C SER A 150 1.88 -4.97 -14.38
N VAL A 151 1.50 -4.69 -13.13
CA VAL A 151 0.14 -4.98 -12.63
C VAL A 151 -0.84 -3.82 -12.76
N LYS A 152 -0.38 -2.66 -13.21
CA LYS A 152 -1.19 -1.43 -13.22
C LYS A 152 -2.46 -1.58 -14.05
N ASN A 153 -2.37 -2.28 -15.18
CA ASN A 153 -3.53 -2.54 -16.04
C ASN A 153 -4.56 -3.43 -15.36
N ASP A 154 -4.14 -4.53 -14.71
CA ASP A 154 -5.03 -5.44 -13.98
C ASP A 154 -5.76 -4.74 -12.82
N VAL A 155 -5.06 -3.84 -12.12
CA VAL A 155 -5.66 -3.01 -11.07
C VAL A 155 -6.72 -2.08 -11.68
N ASN A 156 -6.40 -1.42 -12.80
CA ASN A 156 -7.34 -0.53 -13.47
C ASN A 156 -8.59 -1.28 -13.98
N GLU A 157 -8.41 -2.46 -14.58
CA GLU A 157 -9.52 -3.30 -15.04
C GLU A 157 -10.41 -3.75 -13.87
N ALA A 158 -9.82 -4.20 -12.76
CA ALA A 158 -10.58 -4.57 -11.57
C ALA A 158 -11.47 -3.41 -11.05
N ILE A 159 -10.95 -2.19 -11.10
CA ILE A 159 -11.69 -0.98 -10.70
C ILE A 159 -12.78 -0.63 -11.72
N LEU A 160 -12.52 -0.80 -13.02
CA LEU A 160 -13.51 -0.56 -14.06
C LEU A 160 -14.68 -1.55 -13.98
N GLU A 161 -14.39 -2.83 -13.74
CA GLU A 161 -15.40 -3.88 -13.59
C GLU A 161 -16.26 -3.70 -12.35
N ASN A 162 -15.66 -3.27 -11.24
CA ASN A 162 -16.39 -3.06 -9.99
C ASN A 162 -15.83 -1.85 -9.21
N PRO A 163 -16.26 -0.62 -9.51
CA PRO A 163 -15.78 0.58 -8.82
C PRO A 163 -16.03 0.57 -7.30
N ALA A 164 -17.02 -0.20 -6.83
CA ALA A 164 -17.36 -0.28 -5.40
C ALA A 164 -16.24 -0.92 -4.57
N VAL A 165 -15.25 -1.60 -5.17
CA VAL A 165 -14.07 -2.11 -4.44
C VAL A 165 -13.19 -1.00 -3.88
N LEU A 166 -13.35 0.24 -4.34
CA LEU A 166 -12.69 1.42 -3.77
C LEU A 166 -13.45 2.03 -2.58
N ASP A 167 -14.69 1.63 -2.35
CA ASP A 167 -15.48 2.08 -1.20
C ASP A 167 -14.97 1.37 0.07
N SER A 168 -14.66 2.16 1.10
CA SER A 168 -14.15 1.67 2.39
C SER A 168 -15.15 0.80 3.18
N SER A 169 -16.43 0.85 2.84
CA SER A 169 -17.51 0.04 3.41
C SER A 169 -17.75 -1.28 2.66
N LYS A 170 -17.11 -1.46 1.49
CA LYS A 170 -17.23 -2.70 0.71
C LYS A 170 -16.61 -3.88 1.47
N SER A 171 -17.15 -5.08 1.21
CA SER A 171 -16.63 -6.31 1.79
C SER A 171 -15.11 -6.43 1.61
N LEU A 172 -14.41 -6.66 2.72
CA LEU A 172 -12.95 -6.85 2.74
C LEU A 172 -12.52 -8.02 1.82
N ARG A 173 -13.37 -9.04 1.70
CA ARG A 173 -13.14 -10.18 0.79
C ARG A 173 -13.23 -9.75 -0.69
N ASP A 174 -14.19 -8.92 -1.04
CA ASP A 174 -14.36 -8.43 -2.42
C ASP A 174 -13.20 -7.51 -2.79
N GLN A 175 -12.81 -6.61 -1.88
CA GLN A 175 -11.62 -5.78 -2.03
C GLN A 175 -10.36 -6.64 -2.23
N MET A 176 -10.15 -7.68 -1.40
CA MET A 176 -9.00 -8.57 -1.55
C MET A 176 -8.98 -9.26 -2.91
N LYS A 177 -10.10 -9.85 -3.34
CA LYS A 177 -10.17 -10.57 -4.62
C LYS A 177 -9.78 -9.66 -5.78
N ALA A 178 -10.37 -8.47 -5.84
CA ALA A 178 -10.21 -7.54 -6.94
C ALA A 178 -8.86 -6.81 -6.92
N LEU A 179 -8.44 -6.30 -5.75
CA LEU A 179 -7.31 -5.37 -5.62
C LEU A 179 -6.02 -6.05 -5.14
N PHE A 180 -6.08 -7.28 -4.63
CA PHE A 180 -4.90 -7.98 -4.11
C PHE A 180 -4.61 -9.26 -4.89
N LEU A 181 -5.56 -10.21 -4.93
CA LEU A 181 -5.33 -11.51 -5.58
C LEU A 181 -5.15 -11.38 -7.09
N ARG A 182 -6.06 -10.70 -7.79
CA ARG A 182 -5.98 -10.56 -9.25
C ARG A 182 -4.66 -9.91 -9.71
N PRO A 183 -4.23 -8.75 -9.16
CA PRO A 183 -2.93 -8.18 -9.51
C PRO A 183 -1.73 -9.11 -9.21
N LEU A 184 -1.77 -9.84 -8.09
CA LEU A 184 -0.70 -10.78 -7.73
C LEU A 184 -0.64 -11.99 -8.68
N ARG A 185 -1.77 -12.55 -9.12
CA ARG A 185 -1.79 -13.62 -10.14
C ARG A 185 -1.09 -13.18 -11.43
N ARG A 186 -1.26 -11.92 -11.84
CA ARG A 186 -0.56 -11.38 -13.01
C ARG A 186 0.95 -11.36 -12.83
N LEU A 187 1.45 -11.03 -11.63
CA LEU A 187 2.88 -11.12 -11.32
C LEU A 187 3.41 -12.55 -11.49
N CYS A 188 2.65 -13.56 -11.08
CA CYS A 188 3.05 -14.97 -11.25
C CYS A 188 3.28 -15.37 -12.71
N LEU A 189 2.53 -14.79 -13.65
CA LEU A 189 2.60 -15.10 -15.08
C LEU A 189 3.85 -14.52 -15.77
N GLN A 190 4.61 -13.67 -15.08
CA GLN A 190 5.83 -13.10 -15.63
C GLN A 190 7.01 -14.04 -15.36
N SER A 191 7.49 -14.72 -16.40
CA SER A 191 8.56 -15.74 -16.33
C SER A 191 9.82 -15.28 -15.59
N ARG A 192 10.11 -13.97 -15.62
CA ARG A 192 11.26 -13.35 -14.95
C ARG A 192 11.14 -13.31 -13.41
N LEU A 193 9.93 -13.36 -12.85
CA LEU A 193 9.73 -13.29 -11.40
C LEU A 193 9.97 -14.62 -10.67
N ARG A 194 10.11 -15.74 -11.41
CA ARG A 194 10.55 -17.01 -10.80
C ARG A 194 12.01 -16.97 -10.35
N GLU A 195 12.82 -16.13 -10.99
CA GLU A 195 14.23 -15.95 -10.68
C GLU A 195 14.46 -14.81 -9.69
N CYS A 196 13.54 -13.84 -9.61
CA CYS A 196 13.57 -12.75 -8.64
C CYS A 196 13.19 -13.23 -7.23
N PRO A 197 13.73 -12.60 -6.17
CA PRO A 197 13.26 -12.82 -4.81
C PRO A 197 11.78 -12.42 -4.64
N PRO A 198 11.02 -13.11 -3.78
CA PRO A 198 9.60 -12.83 -3.55
C PRO A 198 9.29 -11.38 -3.15
N PRO A 199 8.18 -10.80 -3.64
CA PRO A 199 7.66 -9.53 -3.17
C PRO A 199 7.33 -9.54 -1.68
N VAL A 200 7.57 -8.42 -1.00
CA VAL A 200 7.40 -8.29 0.45
C VAL A 200 6.40 -7.19 0.78
N PHE A 201 5.38 -7.54 1.57
CA PHE A 201 4.49 -6.59 2.20
C PHE A 201 4.89 -6.40 3.67
N VAL A 202 4.81 -5.16 4.16
CA VAL A 202 5.06 -4.85 5.58
C VAL A 202 3.83 -4.23 6.20
N ILE A 203 3.26 -4.90 7.19
CA ILE A 203 2.08 -4.48 7.93
C ILE A 203 2.51 -4.24 9.36
N ASP A 204 2.45 -2.99 9.80
CA ASP A 204 2.89 -2.61 11.14
C ASP A 204 1.69 -2.27 12.04
N ALA A 205 1.81 -2.66 13.30
CA ALA A 205 0.92 -2.33 14.40
C ALA A 205 -0.53 -2.79 14.15
N LEU A 206 -0.76 -4.04 13.74
CA LEU A 206 -2.11 -4.55 13.47
C LEU A 206 -3.05 -4.42 14.68
N ASP A 207 -2.52 -4.46 15.90
CA ASP A 207 -3.28 -4.19 17.14
C ASP A 207 -3.79 -2.74 17.25
N GLU A 208 -3.34 -1.83 16.38
CA GLU A 208 -3.86 -0.48 16.23
C GLU A 208 -5.07 -0.36 15.28
N CYS A 209 -5.46 -1.46 14.65
CA CYS A 209 -6.73 -1.56 13.94
C CYS A 209 -7.89 -1.78 14.92
N LYS A 210 -9.10 -1.32 14.56
CA LYS A 210 -10.31 -1.67 15.28
C LYS A 210 -10.57 -3.19 15.16
N PRO A 211 -10.94 -3.86 16.26
CA PRO A 211 -10.88 -5.32 16.35
C PRO A 211 -11.86 -6.06 15.44
N GLU A 212 -12.93 -5.41 14.96
CA GLU A 212 -14.06 -6.06 14.31
C GLU A 212 -13.68 -6.76 13.00
N THR A 213 -12.66 -6.25 12.29
CA THR A 213 -12.24 -6.77 10.98
C THR A 213 -10.86 -7.40 10.97
N VAL A 214 -10.17 -7.46 12.12
CA VAL A 214 -8.79 -7.97 12.22
C VAL A 214 -8.74 -9.48 11.96
N ALA A 215 -9.65 -10.24 12.57
CA ALA A 215 -9.73 -11.70 12.38
C ALA A 215 -10.00 -12.05 10.91
N ASP A 216 -10.91 -11.33 10.27
CA ASP A 216 -11.22 -11.48 8.85
C ASP A 216 -10.02 -11.17 7.98
N LEU A 217 -9.31 -10.06 8.25
CA LEU A 217 -8.09 -9.70 7.51
C LEU A 217 -7.03 -10.80 7.61
N ILE A 218 -6.74 -11.30 8.82
CA ILE A 218 -5.74 -12.37 9.03
C ILE A 218 -6.17 -13.65 8.28
N SER A 219 -7.44 -14.02 8.38
CA SER A 219 -7.99 -15.20 7.69
C SER A 219 -7.86 -15.08 6.17
N LEU A 220 -8.17 -13.90 5.63
CA LEU A 220 -8.08 -13.57 4.21
C LEU A 220 -6.63 -13.59 3.72
N LEU A 221 -5.70 -12.97 4.44
CA LEU A 221 -4.26 -13.03 4.12
C LEU A 221 -3.73 -14.47 4.18
N GLY A 222 -4.15 -15.24 5.18
CA GLY A 222 -3.81 -16.66 5.29
C GLY A 222 -4.33 -17.50 4.12
N GLN A 223 -5.55 -17.22 3.64
CA GLN A 223 -6.11 -17.84 2.43
C GLN A 223 -5.29 -17.48 1.19
N ALA A 224 -4.94 -16.20 1.02
CA ALA A 224 -4.13 -15.73 -0.11
C ALA A 224 -2.78 -16.45 -0.18
N LEU A 225 -2.08 -16.59 0.95
CA LEU A 225 -0.74 -17.22 0.99
C LEU A 225 -0.76 -18.72 0.70
N ARG A 226 -1.93 -19.37 0.73
CA ARG A 226 -2.11 -20.80 0.39
C ARG A 226 -2.67 -21.00 -1.03
N ASP A 227 -2.99 -19.93 -1.75
CA ASP A 227 -3.51 -20.01 -3.10
C ASP A 227 -2.39 -20.45 -4.06
N PRO A 228 -2.50 -21.62 -4.71
CA PRO A 228 -1.46 -22.14 -5.59
C PRO A 228 -1.30 -21.32 -6.88
N ASP A 229 -2.29 -20.49 -7.22
CA ASP A 229 -2.25 -19.62 -8.41
C ASP A 229 -1.54 -18.29 -8.13
N LEU A 230 -1.16 -18.01 -6.88
CA LEU A 230 -0.40 -16.82 -6.51
C LEU A 230 1.12 -17.05 -6.58
N PRO A 231 1.89 -16.00 -6.88
CA PRO A 231 3.33 -16.09 -6.74
C PRO A 231 3.69 -16.20 -5.26
N VAL A 232 4.90 -16.69 -4.97
CA VAL A 232 5.42 -16.65 -3.60
C VAL A 232 5.56 -15.19 -3.18
N ILE A 233 4.94 -14.84 -2.06
CA ILE A 233 5.02 -13.52 -1.42
C ILE A 233 5.26 -13.67 0.09
N HIS A 234 5.84 -12.65 0.70
CA HIS A 234 6.00 -12.61 2.14
C HIS A 234 5.32 -11.40 2.75
N ILE A 235 4.83 -11.58 3.97
CA ILE A 235 4.22 -10.52 4.77
C ILE A 235 4.99 -10.46 6.10
N LEU A 236 5.64 -9.34 6.38
CA LEU A 236 6.08 -9.00 7.74
C LEU A 236 4.92 -8.33 8.45
N LEU A 237 4.48 -8.91 9.56
CA LEU A 237 3.37 -8.41 10.38
C LEU A 237 3.89 -8.08 11.78
N THR A 238 3.50 -6.94 12.35
CA THR A 238 3.74 -6.66 13.77
C THR A 238 2.44 -6.47 14.55
N SER A 239 2.43 -6.92 15.80
CA SER A 239 1.37 -6.63 16.77
C SER A 239 1.87 -6.79 18.20
N ARG A 240 1.04 -6.41 19.18
CA ARG A 240 1.23 -6.84 20.58
C ARG A 240 0.99 -8.33 20.74
#